data_AF-A0A382MVW6-F1
#
_entry.id   AF-A0A382MVW6-F1
#
_cell.length_a   1.000
_cell.length_b   1.000
_cell.length_c   1.000
_cell.angle_alpha   90.00
_cell.angle_beta   90.00
_cell.angle_gamma   90.00
#
_symmetry.space_group_name_H-M   'P 1'
#
loop_
_entity.id
_entity.type
_entity.pdbx_description
1 polymer ?
#
loop_
_entity_poly.entity_id
_entity_poly.type
_entity_poly.pdbx_seq_one_letter_code
_entity_poly.pdbx_strand_id
1 'polypeptide(L)'
;MLEEYKVHVKERSLLGIPALPLNAKQVADLIELIKKPFAEEEAFLLDLFSNRIPAGVDQAAYIKAAFLADITKSRVKTPLIDKPLATKLLGTMLGGYNIEPLVSLLEDEEVGDIAVKG
;
A
#
# COMPACT_ATOMS: atom_id res chain seq x y z
N MET A 1 3.29 -15.42 4.64
CA MET A 1 2.38 -14.41 4.05
C MET A 1 1.88 -14.80 2.66
N LEU A 2 2.67 -14.73 1.56
CA LEU A 2 2.12 -14.89 0.19
C LEU A 2 1.46 -16.24 -0.08
N GLU A 3 2.14 -17.34 0.24
CA GLU A 3 1.58 -18.69 0.01
C GLU A 3 0.32 -18.92 0.85
N GLU A 4 0.33 -18.51 2.11
CA GLU A 4 -0.85 -18.55 2.99
C GLU A 4 -1.99 -17.70 2.43
N TYR A 5 -1.69 -16.51 1.88
CA TYR A 5 -2.68 -15.66 1.23
C TYR A 5 -3.25 -16.31 -0.04
N LYS A 6 -2.42 -16.93 -0.88
CA LYS A 6 -2.86 -17.66 -2.09
C LYS A 6 -3.78 -18.84 -1.72
N VAL A 7 -3.45 -19.57 -0.65
CA VAL A 7 -4.31 -20.64 -0.11
C VAL A 7 -5.65 -20.08 0.35
N HIS A 8 -5.65 -19.00 1.15
CA HIS A 8 -6.88 -18.34 1.63
C HIS A 8 -7.78 -17.84 0.49
N VAL A 9 -7.18 -17.26 -0.57
CA VAL A 9 -7.92 -16.84 -1.77
C VAL A 9 -8.61 -18.04 -2.41
N LYS A 10 -7.90 -19.16 -2.56
CA LYS A 10 -8.46 -20.39 -3.14
C LYS A 10 -9.60 -20.96 -2.30
N GLU A 11 -9.41 -21.07 -0.99
CA GLU A 11 -10.42 -21.57 -0.05
C GLU A 11 -11.70 -20.73 -0.08
N ARG A 12 -11.57 -19.40 -0.12
CA ARG A 12 -12.73 -18.50 -0.17
C ARG A 12 -13.40 -18.46 -1.53
N SER A 13 -12.63 -18.60 -2.61
CA SER A 13 -13.18 -18.74 -3.96
C SER A 13 -14.05 -20.00 -4.10
N LEU A 14 -13.67 -21.12 -3.45
CA LEU A 14 -14.51 -22.33 -3.39
C LEU A 14 -15.85 -22.09 -2.67
N LEU A 15 -15.91 -21.11 -1.78
CA LEU A 15 -17.13 -20.68 -1.11
C LEU A 15 -17.87 -19.55 -1.86
N GLY A 16 -17.39 -19.12 -3.03
CA GLY A 16 -17.98 -18.05 -3.82
C GLY A 16 -17.83 -16.65 -3.21
N ILE A 17 -16.88 -16.45 -2.29
CA ILE A 17 -16.66 -15.18 -1.57
C ILE A 17 -15.24 -14.65 -1.80
N PRO A 18 -15.05 -13.31 -1.81
CA PRO A 18 -13.72 -12.72 -1.99
C PRO A 18 -12.84 -12.97 -0.76
N ALA A 19 -11.53 -13.00 -0.96
CA ALA A 19 -10.56 -13.06 0.13
C ALA A 19 -10.73 -11.90 1.12
N LEU A 20 -10.42 -12.16 2.39
CA LEU A 20 -10.39 -11.08 3.39
C LEU A 20 -9.30 -10.05 3.07
N PRO A 21 -9.49 -8.78 3.43
CA PRO A 21 -8.42 -7.77 3.40
C PRO A 21 -7.22 -8.21 4.25
N LEU A 22 -6.06 -7.64 3.93
CA LEU A 22 -4.83 -7.86 4.68
C LEU A 22 -4.92 -7.20 6.06
N ASN A 23 -4.48 -7.94 7.07
CA ASN A 23 -4.29 -7.41 8.41
C ASN A 23 -2.93 -6.70 8.56
N ALA A 24 -2.71 -6.03 9.69
CA ALA A 24 -1.50 -5.28 9.98
C ALA A 24 -0.20 -6.10 9.82
N LYS A 25 -0.18 -7.34 10.32
CA LYS A 25 0.99 -8.23 10.19
C LYS A 25 1.27 -8.56 8.72
N GLN A 26 0.23 -8.90 7.96
CA GLN A 26 0.36 -9.21 6.54
C GLN A 26 0.85 -8.00 5.72
N VAL A 27 0.44 -6.78 6.08
CA VAL A 27 0.95 -5.55 5.44
C VAL A 27 2.42 -5.32 5.75
N ALA A 28 2.86 -5.54 7.00
CA ALA A 28 4.27 -5.45 7.36
C ALA A 28 5.12 -6.46 6.58
N ASP A 29 4.67 -7.71 6.50
CA ASP A 29 5.35 -8.76 5.71
C ASP A 29 5.38 -8.41 4.21
N LEU A 30 4.28 -7.86 3.67
CA LEU A 30 4.18 -7.42 2.28
C LEU A 30 5.16 -6.27 1.96
N ILE A 31 5.38 -5.34 2.88
CA ILE A 31 6.34 -4.25 2.72
C ILE A 31 7.76 -4.78 2.56
N GLU A 32 8.16 -5.79 3.33
CA GLU A 32 9.49 -6.39 3.20
C GLU A 32 9.69 -7.08 1.84
N LEU A 33 8.62 -7.67 1.29
CA LEU A 33 8.62 -8.22 -0.07
C LEU A 33 8.70 -7.12 -1.13
N ILE A 34 7.98 -6.01 -0.98
CA ILE A 34 8.03 -4.86 -1.89
C ILE A 34 9.42 -4.22 -1.94
N LYS A 35 10.15 -4.20 -0.82
CA LYS A 35 11.53 -3.69 -0.77
C LYS A 35 12.51 -4.56 -1.56
N LYS A 36 12.23 -5.86 -1.72
CA LYS A 36 13.09 -6.85 -2.37
C LYS A 36 12.26 -7.87 -3.17
N PRO A 37 11.59 -7.44 -4.25
CA PRO A 37 10.66 -8.31 -4.95
C PRO A 37 11.39 -9.33 -5.81
N PHE A 38 10.73 -10.47 -6.04
CA PHE A 38 11.09 -11.38 -7.12
C PHE A 38 10.36 -10.92 -8.39
N ALA A 39 11.06 -10.92 -9.53
CA ALA A 39 10.57 -10.36 -10.79
C ALA A 39 9.18 -10.90 -11.21
N GLU A 40 8.88 -12.16 -10.91
CA GLU A 40 7.60 -12.80 -11.27
C GLU A 40 6.42 -12.39 -10.37
N GLU A 41 6.67 -11.81 -9.19
CA GLU A 41 5.64 -11.47 -8.21
C GLU A 41 5.37 -9.96 -8.12
N GLU A 42 6.14 -9.11 -8.80
CA GLU A 42 6.06 -7.64 -8.69
C GLU A 42 4.64 -7.07 -8.87
N ALA A 43 3.97 -7.48 -9.96
CA ALA A 43 2.61 -7.04 -10.26
C ALA A 43 1.61 -7.51 -9.19
N PHE A 44 1.81 -8.72 -8.65
CA PHE A 44 0.95 -9.26 -7.61
C PHE A 44 1.14 -8.54 -6.28
N LEU A 45 2.39 -8.27 -5.88
CA LEU A 45 2.69 -7.49 -4.68
C LEU A 45 2.07 -6.09 -4.74
N LEU A 46 2.17 -5.44 -5.91
CA LEU A 46 1.59 -4.13 -6.11
C LEU A 46 0.04 -4.16 -6.06
N ASP A 47 -0.60 -5.18 -6.62
CA ASP A 47 -2.06 -5.36 -6.51
C ASP A 47 -2.50 -5.54 -5.05
N LEU A 48 -1.82 -6.40 -4.30
CA LEU A 48 -2.12 -6.61 -2.88
C LEU A 48 -2.01 -5.30 -2.09
N PHE A 49 -0.92 -4.54 -2.31
CA PHE A 49 -0.67 -3.30 -1.61
C PHE A 49 -1.67 -2.21 -1.99
N SER A 50 -2.06 -2.15 -3.26
CA SER A 50 -2.99 -1.14 -3.78
C SER A 50 -4.43 -1.42 -3.33
N ASN A 51 -4.87 -2.68 -3.42
CA ASN A 51 -6.29 -3.05 -3.45
C ASN A 51 -6.77 -3.93 -2.30
N ARG A 52 -5.85 -4.51 -1.50
CA ARG A 52 -6.20 -5.48 -0.45
C ARG A 52 -5.96 -4.98 0.96
N ILE A 53 -5.52 -3.74 1.15
CA ILE A 53 -5.34 -3.13 2.46
C ILE A 53 -6.57 -2.26 2.80
N PRO A 54 -7.20 -2.43 3.97
CA PRO A 54 -8.25 -1.53 4.44
C PRO A 54 -7.84 -0.06 4.38
N ALA A 55 -8.83 0.81 4.19
CA ALA A 55 -8.69 2.26 4.19
C ALA A 55 -9.02 2.86 5.57
N GLY A 56 -8.87 4.17 5.75
CA GLY A 56 -9.27 4.82 7.00
C GLY A 56 -8.26 4.67 8.14
N VAL A 57 -8.78 4.42 9.34
CA VAL A 57 -8.02 4.34 10.60
C VAL A 57 -7.76 2.91 11.08
N ASP A 58 -7.81 1.94 10.15
CA ASP A 58 -7.44 0.55 10.44
C ASP A 58 -5.92 0.42 10.72
N GLN A 59 -5.52 -0.57 11.51
CA GLN A 59 -4.10 -0.79 11.84
C GLN A 59 -3.26 -1.15 10.60
N ALA A 60 -3.84 -1.87 9.63
CA ALA A 60 -3.17 -2.16 8.37
C ALA A 60 -3.04 -0.90 7.50
N ALA A 61 -4.04 -0.02 7.53
CA ALA A 61 -4.00 1.29 6.89
C ALA A 61 -2.90 2.17 7.49
N TYR A 62 -2.73 2.17 8.81
CA TYR A 62 -1.64 2.90 9.49
C TYR A 62 -0.27 2.51 8.94
N ILE A 63 0.00 1.21 8.84
CA ILE A 63 1.29 0.69 8.35
C ILE A 63 1.49 1.08 6.87
N LYS A 64 0.45 0.97 6.04
CA LYS A 64 0.47 1.42 4.65
C LYS A 64 0.80 2.91 4.54
N ALA A 65 0.09 3.76 5.27
CA ALA A 65 0.29 5.22 5.24
C ALA A 65 1.70 5.61 5.69
N ALA A 66 2.20 5.02 6.78
CA ALA A 66 3.53 5.29 7.30
C ALA A 66 4.62 4.93 6.28
N PHE A 67 4.51 3.76 5.66
CA PHE A 67 5.45 3.32 4.63
C PHE A 67 5.42 4.21 3.37
N LEU A 68 4.23 4.58 2.90
CA LEU A 68 4.07 5.50 1.78
C LEU A 68 4.66 6.88 2.09
N ALA A 69 4.44 7.40 3.30
CA ALA A 69 5.02 8.65 3.76
C ALA A 69 6.55 8.62 3.83
N ASP A 70 7.14 7.48 4.23
CA ASP A 70 8.59 7.32 4.22
C ASP A 70 9.16 7.28 2.79
N ILE A 71 8.43 6.73 1.81
CA ILE A 71 8.80 6.79 0.39
C ILE A 71 8.74 8.24 -0.12
N THR A 72 7.65 8.97 0.15
CA THR A 72 7.52 10.34 -0.34
C THR A 72 8.54 11.29 0.29
N LYS A 73 8.96 11.02 1.54
CA LYS A 73 10.04 11.73 2.24
C LYS A 73 11.44 11.19 1.91
N SER A 74 11.57 10.30 0.92
CA SER A 74 12.83 9.70 0.47
C SER A 74 13.63 8.95 1.56
N ARG A 75 12.98 8.55 2.65
CA ARG A 75 13.58 7.77 3.75
C ARG A 75 13.68 6.29 3.41
N VAL A 76 12.77 5.80 2.57
CA VAL A 76 12.76 4.43 2.06
C VAL A 76 12.71 4.48 0.52
N LYS A 77 13.48 3.62 -0.13
CA LYS A 77 13.42 3.42 -1.58
C LYS A 77 13.02 1.98 -1.88
N THR A 78 12.17 1.80 -2.89
CA THR A 78 11.75 0.48 -3.36
C THR A 78 11.76 0.44 -4.88
N PRO A 79 11.96 -0.73 -5.50
CA PRO A 79 11.90 -0.86 -6.95
C PRO A 79 10.47 -0.75 -7.52
N LEU A 80 9.43 -0.96 -6.70
CA LEU A 80 8.03 -1.03 -7.17
C LEU A 80 7.21 0.24 -6.94
N ILE A 81 7.57 1.04 -5.94
CA ILE A 81 6.81 2.23 -5.55
C ILE A 81 7.77 3.41 -5.46
N ASP A 82 7.64 4.31 -6.43
CA ASP A 82 8.31 5.60 -6.46
C ASP A 82 7.48 6.68 -5.73
N LYS A 83 8.04 7.89 -5.63
CA LYS A 83 7.41 9.01 -4.91
C LYS A 83 6.07 9.46 -5.54
N PRO A 84 5.94 9.59 -6.87
CA PRO A 84 4.64 9.85 -7.51
C PRO A 84 3.59 8.77 -7.23
N LEU A 85 3.94 7.49 -7.38
CA LEU A 85 3.01 6.39 -7.10
C LEU A 85 2.64 6.31 -5.62
N ALA A 86 3.60 6.53 -4.71
CA ALA A 86 3.32 6.58 -3.28
C ALA A 86 2.31 7.67 -2.92
N THR A 87 2.46 8.86 -3.51
CA THR A 87 1.54 9.98 -3.33
C THR A 87 0.14 9.64 -3.85
N LYS A 88 0.06 9.02 -5.03
CA LYS A 88 -1.22 8.54 -5.58
C LYS A 88 -1.88 7.50 -4.69
N LEU A 89 -1.11 6.56 -4.13
CA LEU A 89 -1.61 5.52 -3.25
C LEU A 89 -2.06 6.05 -1.89
N LEU A 90 -1.47 7.14 -1.39
CA LEU A 90 -1.99 7.85 -0.22
C LEU A 90 -3.39 8.41 -0.51
N GLY A 91 -3.62 8.96 -1.70
CA GLY A 91 -4.94 9.49 -2.11
C GLY A 91 -6.05 8.45 -2.22
N THR A 92 -5.74 7.16 -2.30
CA THR A 92 -6.77 6.10 -2.37
C THR A 92 -7.25 5.61 -1.01
N MET A 93 -6.69 6.12 0.09
CA MET A 93 -6.94 5.59 1.43
C MET A 93 -8.18 6.17 2.12
N LEU A 94 -9.03 6.90 1.39
CA LEU A 94 -10.36 7.40 1.82
C LEU A 94 -10.39 8.31 3.07
N GLY A 95 -9.23 8.67 3.64
CA GLY A 95 -9.08 9.51 4.82
C GLY A 95 -8.40 8.79 6.00
N GLY A 96 -8.12 9.54 7.08
CA GLY A 96 -7.41 9.03 8.25
C GLY A 96 -5.90 9.24 8.14
N TYR A 97 -5.12 8.16 8.22
CA TYR A 97 -3.65 8.24 8.34
C TYR A 97 -2.93 8.78 7.08
N ASN A 98 -3.62 8.88 5.94
CA ASN A 98 -3.07 9.44 4.71
C ASN A 98 -3.11 10.97 4.64
N ILE A 99 -3.91 11.65 5.48
CA ILE A 99 -4.16 13.09 5.37
C ILE A 99 -2.91 13.93 5.69
N GLU A 100 -2.26 13.71 6.83
CA GLU A 100 -1.04 14.47 7.18
C GLU A 100 0.07 14.29 6.14
N PRO A 101 0.36 13.08 5.65
CA PRO A 101 1.28 12.88 4.54
C PRO A 101 0.91 13.67 3.29
N LEU A 102 -0.36 13.63 2.84
CA LEU A 102 -0.80 14.36 1.65
C LEU A 102 -0.68 15.87 1.81
N VAL A 103 -1.08 16.41 2.98
CA VAL A 103 -0.95 17.84 3.27
C VAL A 103 0.52 18.27 3.26
N SER A 104 1.43 17.44 3.78
CA SER A 104 2.86 17.74 3.78
C SER A 104 3.49 17.79 2.38
N LEU A 105 2.81 17.26 1.36
CA LEU A 105 3.27 17.21 -0.01
C LEU A 105 2.71 18.34 -0.90
N LEU A 106 1.80 19.18 -0.39
CA LEU A 106 1.15 20.22 -1.20
C LEU A 106 2.14 21.23 -1.81
N GLU A 107 3.24 21.49 -1.11
CA GLU A 107 4.30 22.41 -1.57
C GLU A 107 5.46 21.68 -2.28
N ASP A 108 5.37 20.35 -2.47
CA ASP A 108 6.39 19.58 -3.16
C ASP A 108 6.30 19.78 -4.68
N GLU A 109 7.37 20.27 -5.30
CA GLU A 109 7.40 20.58 -6.74
C GLU A 109 7.15 19.35 -7.64
N GLU A 110 7.47 18.15 -7.17
CA GLU A 110 7.34 16.92 -7.97
C GLU A 110 5.94 16.31 -7.85
N VAL A 111 5.34 16.32 -6.65
CA VAL A 111 4.11 15.57 -6.37
C VAL A 111 2.97 16.38 -5.77
N GLY A 112 3.10 17.70 -5.58
CA GLY A 112 2.05 18.56 -5.04
C GLY A 112 0.74 18.47 -5.83
N ASP A 113 0.81 18.51 -7.17
CA ASP A 113 -0.35 18.33 -8.05
C ASP A 113 -1.00 16.93 -7.93
N ILE A 114 -0.22 15.91 -7.58
CA ILE A 114 -0.74 14.55 -7.32
C ILE A 114 -1.43 14.53 -5.96
N ALA A 115 -0.84 15.16 -4.95
CA ALA A 115 -1.39 15.24 -3.59
C ALA A 115 -2.75 15.94 -3.54
N VAL A 116 -2.94 17.02 -4.33
CA VAL A 116 -4.21 17.76 -4.40
C VAL A 116 -5.37 16.93 -4.97
N LYS A 117 -5.08 15.94 -5.82
CA LYS A 117 -6.11 15.08 -6.45
C LYS A 117 -6.57 13.93 -5.56
N GLY A 118 -5.83 13.66 -4.49
CA GLY A 118 -6.04 12.52 -3.57
C GLY A 118 -7.00 12.81 -2.43
#